data_AF-A0A345ZW45-F1
#
_entry.id   AF-A0A345ZW45-F1
#
_cell.length_a   1.000
_cell.length_b   1.000
_cell.length_c   1.000
_cell.angle_alpha   90.00
_cell.angle_beta   90.00
_cell.angle_gamma   90.00
#
_symmetry.space_group_name_H-M   'P 1'
#
loop_
_entity.id
_entity.type
_entity.pdbx_description
1 polymer ?
#
loop_
_entity_poly.entity_id
_entity_poly.type
_entity_poly.pdbx_seq_one_letter_code
_entity_poly.pdbx_strand_id
1 'polypeptide(L)'
;MSTQSWATIHPSALADAGRPLQPVSATWRAHGAVRYRCPINGSFVLVTESAALTKLARSRTRLRCASCNEMHMIACEADDDTADDIVGTSRSA
;
A
#
# COMPACT_ATOMS: atom_id res chain seq x y z
N MET A 1 15.24 31.92 9.32
CA MET A 1 13.98 31.45 8.70
C MET A 1 14.15 31.53 7.20
N SER A 2 14.48 30.42 6.54
CA SER A 2 14.72 30.42 5.09
C SER A 2 13.39 30.31 4.36
N THR A 3 12.98 31.40 3.71
CA THR A 3 11.84 31.46 2.80
C THR A 3 12.15 30.62 1.55
N GLN A 4 11.75 29.35 1.55
CA GLN A 4 11.85 28.51 0.35
C GLN A 4 10.86 29.06 -0.70
N SER A 5 11.40 29.65 -1.77
CA SER A 5 10.61 30.16 -2.88
C SER A 5 10.04 28.96 -3.64
N TRP A 6 8.71 28.78 -3.56
CA TRP A 6 7.98 27.74 -4.30
C TRP A 6 8.04 27.92 -5.82
N ALA A 7 8.58 29.05 -6.29
CA ALA A 7 8.76 29.40 -7.70
C ALA A 7 9.86 28.60 -8.42
N THR A 8 10.64 27.79 -7.70
CA THR A 8 11.77 27.01 -8.26
C THR A 8 11.44 25.53 -8.44
N ILE A 9 10.17 25.12 -8.39
CA ILE A 9 9.80 23.76 -8.75
C ILE A 9 9.74 23.67 -10.27
N HIS A 10 10.70 22.98 -10.87
CA HIS A 10 10.73 22.79 -12.32
C HIS A 10 9.44 22.10 -12.78
N PRO A 11 8.81 22.54 -13.89
CA PRO A 11 7.54 21.98 -14.35
C PRO A 11 7.57 20.45 -14.55
N SER A 12 8.73 19.87 -14.87
CA SER A 12 8.87 18.41 -14.93
C SER A 12 8.73 17.73 -13.57
N ALA A 13 9.25 18.33 -12.49
CA ALA A 13 9.10 17.80 -11.13
C ALA A 13 7.64 17.90 -10.67
N LEU A 14 6.93 18.97 -11.07
CA LEU A 14 5.49 19.11 -10.83
C LEU A 14 4.68 18.07 -11.63
N ALA A 15 5.03 17.85 -12.90
CA ALA A 15 4.39 16.84 -13.74
C ALA A 15 4.62 15.42 -13.21
N ASP A 16 5.82 15.14 -12.70
CA ASP A 16 6.16 13.84 -12.11
C ASP A 16 5.45 13.64 -10.76
N ALA A 17 5.39 14.67 -9.92
CA ALA A 17 4.59 14.66 -8.69
C ALA A 17 3.07 14.55 -8.94
N GLY A 18 2.61 15.04 -10.09
CA GLY A 18 1.22 14.93 -10.54
C GLY A 18 0.84 13.55 -11.08
N ARG A 19 1.81 12.67 -11.34
CA ARG A 19 1.50 11.31 -11.78
C ARG A 19 0.87 10.53 -10.62
N PRO A 20 -0.29 9.91 -10.82
CA PRO A 20 -0.89 9.08 -9.78
C PRO A 20 0.06 7.93 -9.46
N LEU A 21 0.44 7.81 -8.18
CA LEU A 21 1.20 6.67 -7.68
C LEU A 21 0.45 5.40 -8.03
N GLN A 22 1.04 4.58 -8.89
CA GLN A 22 0.45 3.30 -9.26
C GLN A 22 0.43 2.39 -8.03
N PRO A 23 -0.70 1.72 -7.75
CA PRO A 23 -0.76 0.77 -6.65
C PRO A 23 0.17 -0.40 -6.93
N VAL A 24 0.98 -0.75 -5.93
CA VAL A 24 1.86 -1.90 -5.93
C VAL A 24 1.18 -3.00 -5.13
N SER A 25 0.95 -4.14 -5.79
CA SER A 25 0.38 -5.32 -5.14
C SER A 25 1.31 -5.83 -4.05
N ALA A 26 0.73 -6.11 -2.89
CA ALA A 26 1.42 -6.63 -1.73
C ALA A 26 0.65 -7.80 -1.13
N THR A 27 1.39 -8.73 -0.53
CA THR A 27 0.81 -9.94 0.06
C THR A 27 1.09 -9.97 1.55
N TRP A 28 0.06 -10.23 2.35
CA TRP A 28 0.19 -10.56 3.76
C TRP A 28 0.96 -11.87 3.96
N ARG A 29 1.63 -11.98 5.11
CA ARG A 29 2.37 -13.16 5.54
C ARG A 29 1.75 -13.70 6.83
N ALA A 30 1.95 -14.99 7.10
CA ALA A 30 1.39 -15.68 8.26
C ALA A 30 1.69 -15.02 9.62
N HIS A 31 2.77 -14.23 9.72
CA HIS A 31 3.14 -13.50 10.94
C HIS A 31 2.68 -12.04 10.97
N GLY A 32 1.73 -11.65 10.10
CA GLY A 32 1.21 -10.28 10.02
C GLY A 32 2.13 -9.27 9.34
N ALA A 33 3.21 -9.73 8.70
CA ALA A 33 4.08 -8.86 7.89
C ALA A 33 3.53 -8.71 6.46
N VAL A 34 3.84 -7.59 5.80
CA VAL A 34 3.47 -7.36 4.39
C VAL A 34 4.72 -7.43 3.52
N ARG A 35 4.66 -8.19 2.42
CA ARG A 35 5.74 -8.26 1.42
C ARG A 35 5.26 -7.71 0.09
N TYR A 36 6.08 -6.86 -0.54
CA TYR A 36 5.84 -6.40 -1.91
C TYR A 36 7.13 -6.34 -2.72
N ARG A 37 7.00 -6.25 -4.05
CA ARG A 37 8.14 -6.07 -4.97
C ARG A 37 8.26 -4.59 -5.34
N CYS A 38 9.42 -4.00 -5.13
CA CYS A 38 9.70 -2.63 -5.52
C CYS A 38 9.57 -2.47 -7.05
N PRO A 39 8.73 -1.55 -7.56
CA PRO A 39 8.55 -1.36 -9.00
C PRO A 39 9.78 -0.75 -9.69
N ILE A 40 10.63 -0.05 -8.94
CA ILE A 40 11.79 0.66 -9.50
C ILE A 40 12.98 -0.27 -9.72
N ASN A 41 13.33 -1.06 -8.70
CA ASN A 41 14.54 -1.89 -8.72
C ASN A 41 14.26 -3.39 -8.59
N GLY A 42 13.00 -3.80 -8.51
CA GLY A 42 12.61 -5.21 -8.44
C GLY A 42 12.90 -5.91 -7.12
N SER A 43 13.44 -5.22 -6.11
CA SER A 43 13.80 -5.79 -4.81
C SER A 43 12.57 -6.19 -3.99
N PHE A 44 12.69 -7.23 -3.16
CA PHE A 44 11.66 -7.59 -2.21
C PHE A 44 11.76 -6.70 -0.96
N VAL A 45 10.65 -6.07 -0.60
CA VAL A 45 10.54 -5.22 0.59
C VAL A 45 9.60 -5.88 1.57
N LEU A 46 10.03 -5.98 2.82
CA LEU A 46 9.25 -6.48 3.93
C LEU A 46 8.88 -5.32 4.86
N VAL A 47 7.59 -5.16 5.13
CA VAL A 47 7.04 -4.18 6.06
C VAL A 47 6.67 -4.93 7.33
N THR A 48 7.24 -4.52 8.46
CA THR A 48 7.01 -5.11 9.79
C THR A 48 6.59 -4.08 10.83
N GLU A 49 6.62 -2.78 10.50
CA GLU A 49 6.29 -1.71 11.44
C GLU A 49 4.79 -1.71 11.73
N SER A 50 4.43 -1.86 13.01
CA SER A 50 3.04 -2.05 13.46
C SER A 50 2.10 -0.92 13.02
N ALA A 51 2.57 0.33 13.03
CA ALA A 51 1.79 1.49 12.59
C ALA A 51 1.51 1.47 11.08
N ALA A 52 2.48 1.02 10.28
CA ALA A 52 2.32 0.87 8.84
C ALA A 52 1.36 -0.30 8.52
N LEU A 53 1.53 -1.43 9.21
CA LEU A 53 0.66 -2.60 9.07
C LEU A 53 -0.80 -2.29 9.42
N THR A 54 -1.04 -1.55 10.51
CA THR A 54 -2.40 -1.14 10.91
C THR A 54 -3.10 -0.30 9.84
N LYS A 55 -2.35 0.56 9.14
CA LYS A 55 -2.88 1.36 8.04
C LYS A 55 -3.15 0.50 6.80
N LEU A 56 -2.24 -0.41 6.46
CA LEU A 56 -2.37 -1.35 5.34
C LEU A 56 -3.56 -2.30 5.49
N ALA A 57 -3.91 -2.68 6.71
CA ALA A 57 -5.06 -3.54 6.98
C ALA A 57 -6.40 -2.86 6.68
N ARG A 58 -6.46 -1.52 6.69
CA ARG A 58 -7.70 -0.76 6.49
C ARG A 58 -7.89 -0.30 5.05
N SER A 59 -6.81 0.07 4.37
CA SER A 59 -6.87 0.62 3.03
C SER A 59 -5.49 0.70 2.36
N ARG A 60 -5.51 1.07 1.07
CA ARG A 60 -4.31 1.41 0.31
C ARG A 60 -3.55 2.55 1.01
N THR A 61 -2.28 2.32 1.31
CA THR A 61 -1.46 3.26 2.10
C THR A 61 -0.19 3.62 1.35
N ARG A 62 0.25 4.87 1.47
CA ARG A 62 1.53 5.33 0.93
C ARG A 62 2.65 5.03 1.92
N LEU A 63 3.70 4.35 1.46
CA LEU A 63 4.89 4.03 2.25
C LEU A 63 6.14 4.45 1.49
N ARG A 64 7.15 4.92 2.23
CA ARG A 64 8.48 5.13 1.70
C ARG A 64 9.19 3.77 1.62
N CYS A 65 9.64 3.40 0.43
CA CYS A 65 10.33 2.15 0.19
C CYS A 65 11.72 2.14 0.83
N ALA A 66 12.03 1.13 1.64
CA ALA A 66 13.36 0.99 2.24
C ALA A 66 14.48 0.70 1.22
N SER A 67 14.14 0.23 0.01
CA SER A 67 15.11 -0.18 -1.01
C SER A 67 15.47 0.92 -2.00
N CYS A 68 14.49 1.68 -2.50
CA CYS A 68 14.71 2.77 -3.46
C CYS A 68 14.46 4.17 -2.87
N ASN A 69 14.03 4.27 -1.61
CA ASN A 69 13.67 5.51 -0.93
C ASN A 69 12.49 6.31 -1.55
N GLU A 70 11.84 5.76 -2.58
CA GLU A 70 10.67 6.39 -3.22
C GLU A 70 9.35 6.06 -2.51
N MET A 71 8.35 6.93 -2.72
CA MET A 71 7.00 6.72 -2.19
C MET A 71 6.22 5.75 -3.08
N HIS A 72 5.74 4.65 -2.49
CA HIS A 72 4.88 3.68 -3.17
C HIS A 72 3.49 3.67 -2.54
N MET A 73 2.46 3.54 -3.37
CA MET A 73 1.11 3.23 -2.89
C MET A 73 1.00 1.71 -2.78
N ILE A 74 0.88 1.20 -1.57
CA ILE A 74 0.77 -0.24 -1.32
C ILE A 74 -0.71 -0.62 -1.26
N ALA A 75 -1.09 -1.61 -2.06
CA ALA A 75 -2.40 -2.22 -2.02
C ALA A 75 -2.25 -3.67 -1.58
N CYS A 76 -2.70 -3.96 -0.37
CA CYS A 76 -2.87 -5.34 0.07
C CYS A 76 -4.26 -5.79 -0.38
N GLU A 77 -4.34 -6.98 -0.96
CA GLU A 77 -5.62 -7.69 -1.06
C GLU A 77 -6.02 -8.01 0.40
N ALA A 78 -7.18 -7.51 0.81
CA ALA A 78 -7.80 -8.04 2.01
C ALA A 78 -8.20 -9.48 1.69
N ASP A 79 -7.91 -10.43 2.57
CA ASP A 79 -8.71 -11.65 2.60
C ASP A 79 -10.14 -11.15 2.87
N ASP A 80 -10.96 -11.15 1.83
CA ASP A 80 -12.41 -10.97 1.95
C ASP A 80 -12.88 -12.16 2.81
N ASP A 81 -12.93 -11.96 4.13
CA ASP A 81 -13.74 -12.76 5.05
C ASP A 81 -15.20 -12.52 4.66
N THR A 82 -15.57 -13.05 3.50
CA THR A 82 -16.95 -13.17 3.06
C THR A 82 -17.51 -14.25 3.97
N ALA A 83 -18.10 -13.81 5.08
CA ALA A 83 -18.87 -14.67 5.96
C ALA A 83 -19.94 -15.36 5.10
N ASP A 84 -19.71 -16.64 4.84
CA ASP A 84 -20.63 -17.59 4.23
C ASP A 84 -21.79 -17.84 5.21
N ASP A 85 -22.67 -16.85 5.40
CA ASP A 85 -23.99 -17.05 6.00
C ASP A 85 -24.93 -17.59 4.90
N ILE A 86 -24.65 -18.80 4.40
CA ILE A 86 -25.66 -19.56 3.66
C ILE A 86 -26.66 -20.09 4.68
N VAL A 87 -27.82 -19.44 4.68
CA VAL A 87 -28.99 -19.75 5.47
C VAL A 87 -29.31 -21.26 5.44
N GLY A 88 -29.31 -21.88 6.62
CA GLY A 88 -29.83 -23.22 6.81
C GLY A 88 -31.34 -23.22 6.65
N THR A 89 -31.84 -23.40 5.42
CA THR A 89 -33.26 -23.69 5.21
C THR A 89 -33.52 -25.15 5.58
N SER A 90 -33.81 -25.38 6.86
CA SER A 90 -34.36 -26.64 7.35
C SER A 90 -35.65 -26.95 6.60
N ARG A 91 -35.62 -27.93 5.68
CA ARG A 91 -36.83 -28.62 5.24
C ARG A 91 -37.32 -29.45 6.41
N SER A 92 -38.51 -29.16 6.89
CA SER A 92 -39.29 -30.05 7.74
C SER A 92 -40.76 -29.91 7.39
N ALA A 93 -41.41 -31.08 7.27
CA ALA A 93 -42.79 -31.38 6.90
C ALA A 93 -43.08 -31.43 5.39
#